data_AF-A0A4R9EXW5-F1
#
_entry.id   AF-A0A4R9EXW5-F1
#
_cell.length_a   1.000
_cell.length_b   1.000
_cell.length_c   1.000
_cell.angle_alpha   90.00
_cell.angle_beta   90.00
_cell.angle_gamma   90.00
#
_symmetry.space_group_name_H-M   'P 1'
#
loop_
_entity.id
_entity.type
_entity.pdbx_description
1 polymer ?
#
loop_
_entity_poly.entity_id
_entity_poly.type
_entity_poly.pdbx_seq_one_letter_code
_entity_poly.pdbx_strand_id
1 'polypeptide(L)'
;MDLHAWITQQVDAREALAREAEVDLWEVAQGGCGAAATTLRRCEADRRILARHTLDPDVTYEPACKGCGTYGDMGLSNVDNLNDCPELLNLAHALGLTEEILAGLDRPQPPESKRRDGALGLADILATPPITTSDVPEELRGPRWKP
;
A
#
# COMPACT_ATOMS: atom_id res chain seq x y z
N MET A 1 -6.35 13.73 -0.55
CA MET A 1 -5.80 12.96 0.58
C MET A 1 -6.22 11.50 0.39
N ASP A 2 -5.34 10.53 0.62
CA ASP A 2 -5.70 9.10 0.55
C ASP A 2 -6.39 8.59 1.83
N LEU A 3 -6.84 7.33 1.80
CA LEU A 3 -7.53 6.72 2.95
C LEU A 3 -6.64 6.66 4.19
N HIS A 4 -5.36 6.35 4.03
CA HIS A 4 -4.42 6.23 5.14
C HIS A 4 -4.23 7.57 5.85
N ALA A 5 -4.01 8.63 5.09
CA ALA A 5 -3.89 9.99 5.58
C ALA A 5 -5.20 10.49 6.21
N TRP A 6 -6.36 10.13 5.64
CA TRP A 6 -7.65 10.46 6.23
C TRP A 6 -7.84 9.81 7.61
N ILE A 7 -7.57 8.52 7.74
CA ILE A 7 -7.63 7.80 9.03
C ILE A 7 -6.66 8.44 10.03
N THR A 8 -5.43 8.74 9.60
CA THR A 8 -4.42 9.39 10.44
C THR A 8 -4.94 10.72 11.01
N GLN A 9 -5.53 11.57 10.16
CA GLN A 9 -6.13 12.82 10.60
C GLN A 9 -7.25 12.62 11.63
N GLN A 10 -8.11 11.61 11.45
CA GLN A 10 -9.18 11.31 12.41
C GLN A 10 -8.65 10.82 13.76
N VAL A 11 -7.62 9.98 13.74
CA VAL A 11 -6.96 9.48 14.96
C VAL A 11 -6.29 10.64 15.71
N ASP A 12 -5.57 11.51 15.00
CA ASP A 12 -4.91 12.67 15.60
C ASP A 12 -5.91 13.64 16.24
N ALA A 13 -7.04 13.91 15.57
CA ALA A 13 -8.10 14.76 16.11
C ALA A 13 -8.72 14.17 17.39
N ARG A 14 -9.00 12.86 17.42
CA ARG A 14 -9.55 12.19 18.60
C ARG A 14 -8.55 12.14 19.75
N GLU A 15 -7.27 11.94 19.45
CA GLU A 15 -6.21 11.95 20.45
C GLU A 15 -6.06 13.34 21.08
N ALA A 16 -6.08 14.41 20.28
CA ALA A 16 -6.01 15.78 20.77
C ALA A 16 -7.18 16.08 21.73
N LEU A 17 -8.42 15.78 21.32
CA LEU A 17 -9.61 15.95 22.17
C LEU A 17 -9.53 15.14 23.47
N ALA A 18 -9.02 13.90 23.41
CA ALA A 18 -8.86 13.08 24.60
C ALA A 18 -7.80 13.64 25.57
N ARG A 19 -6.70 14.20 25.04
CA ARG A 19 -5.66 14.85 25.86
C ARG A 19 -6.16 16.13 26.51
N GLU A 20 -6.94 16.93 25.78
CA GLU A 20 -7.59 18.13 26.34
C GLU A 20 -8.56 17.75 27.46
N ALA A 21 -9.37 16.71 27.28
CA ALA A 21 -10.30 16.23 28.29
C ALA A 21 -9.59 15.60 29.52
N GLU A 22 -8.41 15.00 29.36
CA GLU A 22 -7.61 14.48 30.47
C GLU A 22 -7.05 15.60 31.36
N VAL A 23 -6.73 16.76 30.79
CA VAL A 23 -6.22 17.93 31.53
C VAL A 23 -7.31 18.58 32.39
N ASP A 24 -8.60 18.41 32.04
CA ASP A 24 -9.73 19.02 32.75
C ASP A 24 -10.29 18.17 33.93
N LEU A 25 -9.83 16.93 34.14
CA LEU A 25 -10.51 15.97 35.03
C LEU A 25 -9.74 15.61 36.30
N TRP A 26 -9.96 16.44 37.32
CA TRP A 26 -9.85 16.09 38.74
C TRP A 26 -10.76 14.90 39.18
N GLU A 27 -11.64 14.38 38.31
CA GLU A 27 -12.55 13.24 38.57
C GLU A 27 -11.86 11.86 38.64
N VAL A 28 -10.58 11.76 38.28
CA VAL A 28 -9.78 10.51 38.36
C VAL A 28 -9.60 10.02 39.81
N ALA A 29 -9.85 10.86 40.82
CA ALA A 29 -9.80 10.47 42.22
C ALA A 29 -10.84 9.40 42.63
N GLN A 30 -11.84 9.08 41.78
CA GLN A 30 -12.96 8.19 42.13
C GLN A 30 -13.03 6.85 41.36
N GLY A 31 -11.93 6.41 40.72
CA GLY A 31 -11.80 5.01 40.29
C GLY A 31 -12.51 4.61 38.99
N GLY A 32 -12.95 5.57 38.18
CA GLY A 32 -13.33 5.33 36.79
C GLY A 32 -12.08 5.28 35.91
N CYS A 33 -11.90 4.23 35.10
CA CYS A 33 -10.92 4.27 34.01
C CYS A 33 -11.41 5.30 33.00
N GLY A 34 -10.89 6.54 33.08
CA GLY A 34 -11.41 7.71 32.37
C GLY A 34 -11.61 7.44 30.88
N ALA A 35 -12.75 7.89 30.34
CA ALA A 35 -13.08 7.75 28.92
C ALA A 35 -11.94 8.24 28.01
N ALA A 36 -11.27 9.34 28.42
CA ALA A 36 -10.07 9.86 27.77
C ALA A 36 -8.95 8.81 27.65
N ALA A 37 -8.56 8.16 28.75
CA ALA A 37 -7.52 7.13 28.75
C ALA A 37 -7.89 5.91 27.87
N THR A 38 -9.19 5.56 27.80
CA THR A 38 -9.66 4.51 26.89
C THR A 38 -9.56 4.93 25.42
N THR A 39 -9.92 6.18 25.10
CA THR A 39 -9.75 6.75 23.76
C THR A 39 -8.28 6.79 23.36
N LEU A 40 -7.37 7.18 24.26
CA LEU A 40 -5.94 7.21 23.98
C LEU A 40 -5.38 5.81 23.66
N ARG A 41 -5.75 4.78 24.43
CA ARG A 41 -5.37 3.38 24.12
C ARG A 41 -5.92 2.92 22.78
N ARG A 42 -7.14 3.33 22.43
CA ARG A 42 -7.73 3.02 21.12
C ARG A 42 -6.96 3.70 19.99
N CYS A 43 -6.65 4.99 20.12
CA CYS A 43 -5.85 5.74 19.15
C CYS A 43 -4.47 5.11 18.95
N GLU A 44 -3.82 4.64 20.04
CA GLU A 44 -2.56 3.91 19.95
C GLU A 44 -2.71 2.60 19.17
N ALA A 45 -3.76 1.82 19.45
CA ALA A 45 -4.04 0.59 18.70
C ALA A 45 -4.28 0.86 17.21
N ASP A 46 -5.03 1.91 16.89
CA ASP A 46 -5.32 2.33 15.52
C ASP A 46 -4.03 2.78 14.79
N ARG A 47 -3.13 3.51 15.47
CA ARG A 47 -1.79 3.85 14.93
C ARG A 47 -0.94 2.61 14.65
N ARG A 48 -0.97 1.60 15.51
CA ARG A 48 -0.25 0.34 15.27
C ARG A 48 -0.78 -0.40 14.05
N ILE A 49 -2.09 -0.33 13.78
CA ILE A 49 -2.69 -0.88 12.55
C ILE A 49 -2.21 -0.04 11.35
N LEU A 50 -2.35 1.28 11.38
CA LEU A 50 -1.90 2.17 10.32
C LEU A 50 -0.41 1.98 9.96
N ALA A 51 0.45 1.78 10.95
CA ALA A 51 1.88 1.57 10.75
C ALA A 51 2.19 0.23 10.06
N ARG A 52 1.33 -0.79 10.20
CA ARG A 52 1.47 -2.06 9.47
C ARG A 52 0.93 -1.96 8.06
N HIS A 53 -0.14 -1.21 7.87
CA HIS A 53 -0.84 -1.08 6.59
C HIS A 53 -0.40 0.18 5.85
N THR A 54 0.79 0.14 5.26
CA THR A 54 1.32 1.23 4.42
C THR A 54 1.27 0.85 2.94
N LEU A 55 1.45 1.85 2.08
CA LEU A 55 1.77 1.64 0.68
C LEU A 55 3.03 0.76 0.57
N ASP A 56 3.01 -0.25 -0.29
CA ASP A 56 4.20 -1.04 -0.57
C ASP A 56 5.11 -0.30 -1.57
N PRO A 57 6.30 0.19 -1.16
CA PRO A 57 7.21 0.87 -2.08
C PRO A 57 7.90 -0.10 -3.05
N ASP A 58 7.87 -1.41 -2.77
CA ASP A 58 8.59 -2.42 -3.53
C ASP A 58 7.79 -2.87 -4.77
N VAL A 59 6.49 -2.63 -4.79
CA VAL A 59 5.59 -2.95 -5.91
C VAL A 59 5.54 -1.77 -6.89
N THR A 60 6.09 -1.98 -8.08
CA THR A 60 6.29 -0.91 -9.06
C THR A 60 5.05 -0.61 -9.92
N TYR A 61 4.08 -1.54 -9.93
CA TYR A 61 2.93 -1.48 -10.84
C TYR A 61 1.62 -1.20 -10.12
N GLU A 62 1.54 -1.50 -8.83
CA GLU A 62 0.31 -1.44 -8.05
C GLU A 62 0.58 -0.77 -6.69
N PRO A 63 -0.23 0.23 -6.29
CA PRO A 63 -0.15 0.91 -5.01
C PRO A 63 -0.74 0.03 -3.89
N ALA A 64 -0.27 -1.21 -3.79
CA ALA A 64 -0.76 -2.24 -2.91
C ALA A 64 -0.52 -1.95 -1.41
N CYS A 65 -1.31 -2.59 -0.55
CA CYS A 65 -1.10 -2.53 0.89
C CYS A 65 -0.13 -3.60 1.37
N LYS A 66 1.00 -3.19 1.95
CA LYS A 66 2.03 -4.10 2.50
C LYS A 66 1.53 -4.92 3.70
N GLY A 67 0.68 -4.32 4.54
CA GLY A 67 0.19 -4.93 5.78
C GLY A 67 -0.84 -6.04 5.57
N CYS A 68 -1.55 -6.01 4.45
CA CYS A 68 -2.59 -6.98 4.08
C CYS A 68 -1.97 -8.34 3.63
N GLY A 69 -0.63 -8.44 3.55
CA GLY A 69 0.11 -9.65 3.18
C GLY A 69 0.03 -9.98 1.68
N THR A 70 0.61 -11.11 1.30
CA THR A 70 0.68 -11.56 -0.09
C THR A 70 -0.20 -12.78 -0.36
N TYR A 71 -0.78 -12.86 -1.56
CA TYR A 71 -1.50 -14.02 -2.07
C TYR A 71 -0.53 -15.05 -2.65
N GLY A 72 -0.59 -16.29 -2.14
CA GLY A 72 0.14 -17.43 -2.67
C GLY A 72 1.67 -17.34 -2.49
N ASP A 73 2.38 -18.15 -3.26
CA ASP A 73 3.84 -18.25 -3.30
C ASP A 73 4.49 -17.19 -4.19
N MET A 74 3.70 -16.50 -5.02
CA MET A 74 4.17 -15.49 -5.98
C MET A 74 4.45 -14.11 -5.37
N GLY A 75 4.15 -13.90 -4.07
CA GLY A 75 4.44 -12.64 -3.39
C GLY A 75 3.60 -11.44 -3.88
N LEU A 76 2.50 -11.69 -4.58
CA LEU A 76 1.58 -10.65 -5.05
C LEU A 76 0.75 -10.13 -3.89
N SER A 77 0.40 -8.84 -3.86
CA SER A 77 -0.44 -8.29 -2.81
C SER A 77 -1.83 -8.94 -2.79
N ASN A 78 -2.42 -9.08 -1.61
CA ASN A 78 -3.84 -9.46 -1.48
C ASN A 78 -4.81 -8.36 -1.92
N VAL A 79 -4.33 -7.13 -2.08
CA VAL A 79 -5.12 -5.96 -2.51
C VAL A 79 -4.37 -5.08 -3.51
N ASP A 80 -5.08 -4.67 -4.55
CA ASP A 80 -4.51 -3.92 -5.68
C ASP A 80 -4.25 -2.43 -5.34
N ASN A 81 -4.92 -1.92 -4.30
CA ASN A 81 -4.76 -0.55 -3.84
C ASN A 81 -4.84 -0.45 -2.31
N LEU A 82 -4.06 0.46 -1.72
CA LEU A 82 -4.09 0.76 -0.29
C LEU A 82 -5.48 1.16 0.20
N ASN A 83 -6.24 1.91 -0.61
CA ASN A 83 -7.61 2.32 -0.27
C ASN A 83 -8.60 1.16 -0.27
N ASP A 84 -8.22 0.00 -0.82
CA ASP A 84 -9.06 -1.20 -0.86
C ASP A 84 -8.67 -2.21 0.24
N CYS A 85 -7.68 -1.90 1.09
CA CYS A 85 -7.30 -2.82 2.17
C CYS A 85 -8.44 -2.92 3.20
N PRO A 86 -9.01 -4.12 3.42
CA PRO A 86 -10.19 -4.30 4.26
C PRO A 86 -9.96 -3.88 5.71
N GLU A 87 -8.74 -4.02 6.24
CA GLU A 87 -8.42 -3.55 7.59
C GLU A 87 -8.50 -2.03 7.73
N LEU A 88 -8.01 -1.29 6.72
CA LEU A 88 -8.09 0.17 6.71
C LEU A 88 -9.53 0.65 6.50
N LEU A 89 -10.29 0.00 5.62
CA LEU A 89 -11.71 0.31 5.44
C LEU A 89 -12.52 0.07 6.72
N ASN A 90 -12.30 -1.07 7.39
CA ASN A 90 -12.96 -1.35 8.67
C ASN A 90 -12.59 -0.33 9.75
N LEU A 91 -11.32 0.08 9.82
CA LEU A 91 -10.86 1.11 10.74
C LEU A 91 -11.52 2.47 10.41
N ALA A 92 -11.57 2.84 9.14
CA ALA A 92 -12.19 4.07 8.68
C ALA A 92 -13.71 4.09 8.97
N HIS A 93 -14.42 2.98 8.77
CA HIS A 93 -15.82 2.86 9.15
C HIS A 93 -16.04 3.07 10.66
N ALA A 94 -15.17 2.52 11.52
CA ALA A 94 -15.22 2.79 12.96
C ALA A 94 -14.93 4.26 13.31
N LEU A 95 -14.26 4.99 12.42
CA LEU A 95 -14.00 6.42 12.52
C LEU A 95 -15.13 7.29 11.93
N GLY A 96 -16.11 6.69 11.25
CA GLY A 96 -17.25 7.39 10.65
C GLY A 96 -17.12 7.64 9.14
N LEU A 97 -16.29 6.88 8.44
CA LEU A 97 -16.19 6.95 6.97
C LEU A 97 -17.53 6.59 6.32
N THR A 98 -18.00 7.46 5.43
CA THR A 98 -19.17 7.23 4.56
C THR A 98 -18.73 6.97 3.12
N GLU A 99 -19.64 6.43 2.30
CA GLU A 99 -19.36 6.19 0.87
C GLU A 99 -19.04 7.49 0.12
N GLU A 100 -19.68 8.60 0.49
CA GLU A 100 -19.43 9.91 -0.11
C GLU A 100 -18.04 10.43 0.21
N ILE A 101 -17.58 10.24 1.46
CA ILE A 101 -16.21 10.61 1.85
C ILE A 101 -15.23 9.72 1.09
N LEU A 102 -15.47 8.41 1.06
CA LEU A 102 -14.61 7.45 0.36
C LEU A 102 -14.48 7.77 -1.14
N ALA A 103 -15.58 8.13 -1.80
CA ALA A 103 -15.58 8.53 -3.21
C ALA A 103 -14.79 9.82 -3.48
N GLY A 104 -14.64 10.69 -2.46
CA GLY A 104 -13.85 11.92 -2.54
C GLY A 104 -12.37 11.76 -2.18
N LEU A 105 -11.93 10.58 -1.72
CA LEU A 105 -10.53 10.34 -1.38
C LEU A 105 -9.70 10.06 -2.62
N ASP A 106 -8.47 10.57 -2.61
CA ASP A 106 -7.51 10.29 -3.68
C ASP A 106 -7.12 8.82 -3.62
N ARG A 107 -7.13 8.14 -4.76
CA ARG A 107 -6.55 6.80 -4.86
C ARG A 107 -5.05 6.96 -5.10
N PRO A 108 -4.18 6.47 -4.20
CA PRO A 108 -2.74 6.56 -4.40
C PRO A 108 -2.40 5.89 -5.74
N GLN A 109 -1.62 6.59 -6.56
CA GLN A 109 -1.11 6.09 -7.83
C GLN A 109 0.27 5.45 -7.60
N PRO A 110 0.62 4.38 -8.33
CA PRO A 110 1.97 3.85 -8.28
C PRO A 110 2.96 4.94 -8.75
N PRO A 111 4.18 4.97 -8.20
CA PRO A 111 5.20 5.90 -8.68
C PRO A 111 5.44 5.67 -10.17
N GLU A 112 5.66 6.75 -10.93
CA GLU A 112 5.99 6.62 -12.35
C GLU A 112 7.20 5.69 -12.51
N SER A 113 7.03 4.63 -13.31
CA SER A 113 8.13 3.71 -13.58
C SER A 113 9.29 4.51 -14.16
N LYS A 114 10.45 4.51 -13.50
CA LYS A 114 11.67 5.05 -14.10
C LYS A 114 11.88 4.32 -15.42
N ARG A 115 11.80 5.04 -16.54
CA ARG A 115 12.22 4.48 -17.84
C ARG A 115 13.63 3.94 -17.64
N ARG A 116 13.85 2.66 -17.92
CA ARG A 116 15.21 2.11 -18.01
C ARG A 116 15.90 2.86 -19.13
N ASP A 117 16.80 3.77 -18.79
CA ASP A 117 17.74 4.34 -19.74
C ASP A 117 18.55 3.18 -20.34
N GLY A 118 18.24 2.81 -21.59
CA GLY A 118 18.86 1.68 -22.29
C GLY A 118 17.98 0.46 -22.58
N ALA A 119 16.67 0.51 -22.33
CA ALA A 119 15.77 -0.50 -22.90
C ALA A 119 15.71 -0.33 -24.43
N LEU A 120 16.13 -1.35 -25.17
CA LEU A 120 16.02 -1.41 -26.63
C LEU A 120 14.60 -1.05 -27.04
N GLY A 121 14.45 0.00 -27.85
CA GLY A 121 13.15 0.41 -28.34
C GLY A 121 12.56 -0.68 -29.25
N LEU A 122 11.25 -0.64 -29.48
CA LEU A 122 10.61 -1.53 -30.45
C LEU A 122 11.30 -1.42 -31.84
N ALA A 123 11.81 -0.23 -32.17
CA ALA A 123 12.60 0.02 -33.36
C ALA A 123 13.95 -0.72 -33.37
N ASP A 124 14.63 -0.85 -32.22
CA ASP A 124 15.90 -1.60 -32.12
C ASP A 124 15.67 -3.11 -32.21
N ILE A 125 14.56 -3.60 -31.64
CA ILE A 125 14.14 -5.01 -31.76
C ILE A 125 13.79 -5.34 -33.21
N LEU A 126 13.09 -4.44 -33.91
CA LEU A 126 12.73 -4.62 -35.33
C LEU A 126 13.91 -4.38 -36.28
N ALA A 127 14.93 -3.63 -35.86
CA ALA A 127 16.17 -3.43 -36.60
C ALA A 127 17.18 -4.57 -36.39
N THR A 128 16.94 -5.47 -35.44
CA THR A 128 17.76 -6.67 -35.26
C THR A 128 17.45 -7.63 -36.43
N PRO A 129 18.42 -7.95 -37.29
CA PRO A 129 18.17 -8.89 -38.38
C PRO A 129 17.74 -10.24 -37.80
N PRO A 130 16.75 -10.92 -38.40
CA PRO A 130 16.32 -12.23 -37.91
C PRO A 130 17.50 -13.19 -37.96
N ILE A 131 17.84 -13.78 -36.82
CA ILE A 131 18.86 -14.82 -36.72
C ILE A 131 18.36 -16.01 -37.56
N THR A 132 19.11 -16.34 -38.59
CA THR A 132 18.86 -17.51 -39.42
C THR A 132 19.59 -18.72 -38.84
N THR A 133 19.18 -19.91 -39.26
CA THR A 133 19.86 -21.18 -38.95
C THR A 133 21.33 -21.19 -39.39
N SER A 134 21.75 -20.27 -40.27
CA SER A 134 23.12 -20.12 -40.74
C SER A 134 24.01 -19.31 -39.78
N ASP A 135 23.42 -18.49 -38.90
CA ASP A 135 24.15 -17.61 -37.97
C ASP A 135 24.59 -18.32 -36.69
N VAL A 136 24.17 -19.57 -36.49
CA VAL A 136 24.57 -20.39 -35.33
C VAL A 136 25.92 -21.06 -35.60
N PRO A 137 26.95 -20.86 -34.74
CA PRO A 137 28.28 -21.48 -34.89
C PRO A 137 28.20 -23.01 -34.97
N GLU A 138 29.09 -23.62 -35.76
CA GLU A 138 29.05 -25.05 -36.06
C GLU A 138 29.26 -25.92 -34.82
N GLU A 139 30.00 -25.42 -33.83
CA GLU A 139 30.23 -26.11 -32.55
C GLU A 139 28.95 -26.24 -31.71
N LEU A 140 27.93 -25.43 -31.99
CA LEU A 140 26.64 -25.44 -31.31
C LEU A 140 25.55 -26.16 -32.14
N ARG A 141 25.87 -26.68 -33.34
CA ARG A 141 24.91 -27.39 -34.19
C ARG A 141 24.81 -28.85 -33.78
N GLY A 142 23.63 -29.26 -33.33
CA GLY A 142 23.36 -30.66 -33.00
C GLY A 142 23.26 -31.58 -34.23
N PRO A 143 23.30 -32.91 -34.06
CA PRO A 143 23.35 -33.90 -35.13
C PRO A 143 22.10 -33.96 -36.04
N ARG A 144 21.08 -33.14 -35.79
CA ARG A 144 19.86 -33.02 -36.63
C ARG A 144 19.63 -31.60 -37.14
N TRP A 145 20.66 -30.75 -37.14
CA TRP A 145 20.56 -29.38 -37.67
C TRP A 145 20.19 -29.41 -39.16
N LYS A 146 19.14 -28.69 -39.54
CA LYS A 146 18.75 -28.51 -40.95
C LYS A 146 19.06 -27.06 -41.35
N PRO A 147 19.63 -26.83 -42.54
CA PRO A 147 19.86 -25.48 -43.06
C PRO A 147 18.53 -24.74 -43.27
#